data_AF-A0A3P6SAC0-F1
#
_entry.id   AF-A0A3P6SAC0-F1
#
_cell.length_a   1.000
_cell.length_b   1.000
_cell.length_c   1.000
_cell.angle_alpha   90.00
_cell.angle_beta   90.00
_cell.angle_gamma   90.00
#
_symmetry.space_group_name_H-M   'P 1'
#
loop_
_entity.id
_entity.type
_entity.pdbx_description
1 polymer ?
#
loop_
_entity_poly.entity_id
_entity_poly.type
_entity_poly.pdbx_seq_one_letter_code
_entity_poly.pdbx_strand_id
1 'polypeptide(L)'
;MINVFNSPIEASSIDEFAEGRSDEKQVFEKRRRRPKITYTADGRKLIDGKLDQEQTPNALWTTTISRGVANDWRAKAEGGPFYKAKRYVAAVSQDVKVFVEHSMHHYGTAFLVLLNLFLAYTICRLFKIL
;
A
#
# COMPACT_ATOMS: atom_id res chain seq x y z
N MET A 1 -50.56 22.66 -26.84
CA MET A 1 -50.74 24.12 -26.92
C MET A 1 -50.38 24.70 -25.58
N ILE A 2 -49.36 25.57 -25.53
CA ILE A 2 -48.93 26.29 -24.33
C ILE A 2 -49.45 27.72 -24.51
N ASN A 3 -50.32 28.20 -23.61
CA ASN A 3 -50.78 29.58 -23.62
C ASN A 3 -49.68 30.47 -23.08
N VAL A 4 -48.99 31.17 -23.98
CA VAL A 4 -48.02 32.21 -23.62
C VAL A 4 -48.77 33.52 -23.45
N PHE A 5 -48.97 33.94 -22.20
CA PHE A 5 -49.53 35.24 -21.87
C PHE A 5 -48.48 36.33 -22.14
N ASN A 6 -48.81 37.28 -22.99
CA ASN A 6 -47.91 38.32 -23.50
C ASN A 6 -48.31 39.71 -22.97
N SER A 7 -48.64 39.81 -21.69
CA SER A 7 -48.90 41.08 -21.01
C SER A 7 -47.64 41.55 -20.28
N PRO A 8 -47.30 42.86 -20.34
CA PRO A 8 -46.15 43.39 -19.62
C PRO A 8 -46.33 43.16 -18.12
N ILE A 9 -45.35 42.53 -17.50
CA ILE A 9 -45.33 42.30 -16.05
C ILE A 9 -45.13 43.65 -15.38
N GLU A 10 -46.13 44.12 -14.64
CA GLU A 10 -46.04 45.36 -13.86
C GLU A 10 -45.04 45.16 -12.71
N ALA A 11 -44.06 46.07 -12.58
CA ALA A 11 -42.98 45.94 -11.61
C ALA A 11 -43.46 45.92 -10.14
N SER A 12 -44.66 46.41 -9.86
CA SER A 12 -45.33 46.30 -8.56
C SER A 12 -45.71 44.87 -8.18
N SER A 13 -45.86 43.96 -9.15
CA SER A 13 -46.18 42.56 -8.90
C SER A 13 -44.94 41.69 -8.67
N ILE A 14 -43.72 42.22 -8.76
CA ILE A 14 -42.50 41.44 -8.46
C ILE A 14 -42.16 41.49 -6.98
N ASP A 15 -42.34 42.66 -6.34
CA ASP A 15 -42.11 42.81 -4.90
C ASP A 15 -43.13 42.03 -4.07
N GLU A 16 -44.39 41.94 -4.52
CA GLU A 16 -45.43 41.11 -3.89
C GLU A 16 -45.12 39.60 -3.96
N PHE A 17 -44.34 39.16 -4.96
CA PHE A 17 -43.87 37.77 -5.05
C PHE A 17 -42.59 37.50 -4.24
N ALA A 18 -41.87 38.55 -3.83
CA ALA A 18 -40.66 38.45 -3.02
C ALA A 18 -40.98 38.38 -1.51
N GLU A 19 -42.07 39.00 -1.06
CA GLU A 19 -42.41 39.08 0.38
C GLU A 19 -43.11 37.82 0.93
N GLY A 20 -43.45 36.83 0.10
CA GLY A 20 -44.30 35.69 0.48
C GLY A 20 -43.62 34.36 0.85
N ARG A 21 -42.28 34.28 1.03
CA ARG A 21 -41.59 33.01 1.35
C ARG A 21 -40.90 33.03 2.72
N SER A 22 -41.67 33.09 3.80
CA SER A 22 -41.17 32.85 5.16
C SER A 22 -41.09 31.37 5.54
N ASP A 23 -41.62 30.45 4.72
CA ASP A 23 -41.64 29.01 5.00
C ASP A 23 -40.85 28.19 3.95
N GLU A 24 -39.55 28.41 3.86
CA GLU A 24 -38.67 27.49 3.12
C GLU A 24 -38.47 26.19 3.91
N LYS A 25 -39.40 25.24 3.75
CA LYS A 25 -39.05 23.82 3.91
C LYS A 25 -37.89 23.52 2.95
N GLN A 26 -36.71 23.25 3.48
CA GLN A 26 -35.52 22.91 2.70
C GLN A 26 -35.85 21.76 1.74
N VAL A 27 -36.02 22.08 0.45
CA VAL A 27 -36.37 21.13 -0.63
C VAL A 27 -35.23 20.13 -0.91
N PHE A 28 -34.01 20.48 -0.50
CA PHE A 28 -32.84 19.62 -0.64
C PHE A 28 -32.35 19.16 0.73
N GLU A 29 -32.42 17.85 0.96
CA GLU A 29 -31.71 17.21 2.06
C GLU A 29 -30.21 17.45 1.87
N LYS A 30 -29.60 18.27 2.73
CA LYS A 30 -28.13 18.44 2.78
C LYS A 30 -27.50 17.08 3.07
N ARG A 31 -27.12 16.35 2.01
CA ARG A 31 -26.34 15.12 2.16
C ARG A 31 -25.04 15.48 2.88
N ARG A 32 -24.92 15.03 4.14
CA ARG A 32 -23.67 15.19 4.89
C ARG A 32 -22.55 14.55 4.06
N ARG A 33 -21.53 15.33 3.76
CA ARG A 33 -20.34 14.84 3.05
C ARG A 33 -19.75 13.68 3.86
N ARG A 34 -19.53 12.54 3.21
CA ARG A 34 -18.82 11.42 3.86
C ARG A 34 -17.37 11.87 4.10
N PRO A 35 -16.86 11.75 5.33
CA PRO A 35 -15.48 12.13 5.62
C PRO A 35 -14.52 11.28 4.79
N LYS A 36 -13.50 11.91 4.21
CA LYS A 36 -12.46 11.18 3.48
C LYS A 36 -11.50 10.58 4.49
N ILE A 37 -11.54 9.26 4.62
CA ILE A 37 -10.61 8.52 5.47
C ILE A 37 -9.38 8.17 4.63
N THR A 38 -8.23 8.66 5.08
CA THR A 38 -6.91 8.32 4.54
C THR A 38 -6.06 7.81 5.68
N TYR A 39 -5.04 7.02 5.40
CA TYR A 39 -4.16 6.51 6.46
C TYR A 39 -2.71 6.71 6.02
N THR A 40 -1.86 7.19 6.92
CA THR A 40 -0.41 7.35 6.67
C THR A 40 0.30 6.00 6.56
N ALA A 41 1.56 6.03 6.10
CA ALA A 41 2.43 4.85 6.06
C ALA A 41 2.59 4.21 7.44
N ASP A 42 2.63 5.02 8.50
CA ASP A 42 2.77 4.58 9.90
C ASP A 42 1.48 3.97 10.49
N GLY A 43 0.40 3.88 9.71
CA GLY A 43 -0.88 3.33 10.17
C GLY A 43 -1.82 4.33 10.84
N ARG A 44 -1.43 5.61 10.97
CA ARG A 44 -2.30 6.63 11.57
C ARG A 44 -3.47 6.96 10.67
N LYS A 45 -4.66 7.12 11.26
CA LYS A 45 -5.89 7.49 10.54
C LYS A 45 -5.99 9.01 10.41
N LEU A 46 -6.24 9.47 9.18
CA LEU A 46 -6.53 10.86 8.85
C LEU A 46 -7.97 10.98 8.36
N ILE A 47 -8.72 11.85 9.00
CA ILE A 47 -10.09 12.21 8.62
C ILE A 47 -10.03 13.61 8.01
N ASP A 48 -10.39 13.73 6.74
CA ASP A 48 -10.39 15.00 5.98
C ASP A 48 -9.06 15.77 6.09
N GLY A 49 -7.94 15.04 6.08
CA GLY A 49 -6.58 15.60 6.15
C GLY A 49 -6.12 15.98 7.56
N LYS A 50 -6.96 15.81 8.59
CA LYS A 50 -6.57 15.97 9.99
C LYS A 50 -6.30 14.61 10.61
N LEU A 51 -5.25 14.53 11.43
CA LEU A 51 -4.96 13.32 12.21
C LEU A 51 -6.10 13.11 13.21
N ASP A 52 -6.70 11.92 13.21
CA ASP A 52 -7.65 11.52 14.25
C ASP A 52 -6.87 11.35 15.58
N GLN A 53 -7.51 11.62 16.72
CA GLN A 53 -6.91 11.68 18.08
C GLN A 53 -5.96 10.50 18.44
N GLU A 54 -5.16 10.71 19.50
CA GLU A 54 -4.16 9.79 20.07
C GLU A 54 -4.52 8.30 19.90
N GLN A 55 -3.92 7.69 18.89
CA GLN A 55 -4.04 6.25 18.69
C GLN A 55 -3.08 5.54 19.63
N THR A 56 -3.61 4.60 20.41
CA THR A 56 -2.78 3.76 21.26
C THR A 56 -1.79 2.96 20.41
N PRO A 57 -0.56 2.70 20.89
CA PRO A 57 0.45 1.95 20.14
C PRO A 57 -0.05 0.59 19.61
N ASN A 58 -0.90 -0.10 20.39
CA ASN A 58 -1.52 -1.36 19.99
C ASN A 58 -2.49 -1.20 18.81
N ALA A 59 -3.26 -0.10 18.76
CA ALA A 59 -4.15 0.18 17.65
C ALA A 59 -3.36 0.50 16.37
N LEU A 60 -2.22 1.19 16.49
CA LEU A 60 -1.31 1.43 15.37
C LEU A 60 -0.70 0.14 14.85
N TRP A 61 -0.19 -0.71 15.74
CA TRP A 61 0.43 -1.98 15.38
C TRP A 61 -0.53 -2.92 14.66
N THR A 62 -1.74 -3.09 15.21
CA THR A 62 -2.79 -3.94 14.61
C THR A 62 -3.27 -3.39 13.26
N THR A 63 -3.38 -2.07 13.12
CA THR A 63 -3.71 -1.42 11.83
C THR A 63 -2.60 -1.63 10.80
N THR A 64 -1.34 -1.52 11.20
CA THR A 64 -0.19 -1.73 10.31
C THR A 64 -0.10 -3.19 9.87
N ILE A 65 -0.27 -4.15 10.78
CA ILE A 65 -0.30 -5.58 10.43
C ILE A 65 -1.47 -5.88 9.49
N SER A 66 -2.69 -5.48 9.85
CA SER A 66 -3.86 -5.77 9.02
C SER A 66 -3.73 -5.18 7.62
N ARG A 67 -3.12 -3.99 7.47
CA ARG A 67 -2.80 -3.42 6.15
C ARG A 67 -1.69 -4.18 5.44
N GLY A 68 -0.64 -4.61 6.13
CA GLY A 68 0.40 -5.46 5.55
C GLY A 68 -0.19 -6.75 4.98
N VAL A 69 -1.04 -7.43 5.76
CA VAL A 69 -1.75 -8.65 5.34
C VAL A 69 -2.72 -8.36 4.20
N ALA A 70 -3.51 -7.30 4.29
CA ALA A 70 -4.44 -6.91 3.23
C ALA A 70 -3.72 -6.54 1.93
N ASN A 71 -2.55 -5.88 2.02
CA ASN A 71 -1.72 -5.55 0.88
C ASN A 71 -1.07 -6.80 0.28
N ASP A 72 -0.65 -7.76 1.12
CA ASP A 72 -0.17 -9.07 0.67
C ASP A 72 -1.28 -9.85 -0.05
N TRP A 73 -2.51 -9.80 0.46
CA TRP A 73 -3.66 -10.44 -0.18
C TRP A 73 -4.01 -9.77 -1.49
N ARG A 74 -3.98 -8.44 -1.52
CA ARG A 74 -4.13 -7.65 -2.75
C ARG A 74 -3.04 -8.01 -3.76
N ALA A 75 -1.79 -8.09 -3.34
CA ALA A 75 -0.68 -8.47 -4.19
C ALA A 75 -0.78 -9.93 -4.68
N LYS A 76 -1.40 -10.83 -3.91
CA LYS A 76 -1.72 -12.20 -4.36
C LYS A 76 -2.86 -12.22 -5.38
N ALA A 77 -3.88 -11.40 -5.19
CA ALA A 77 -5.07 -11.35 -6.05
C ALA A 77 -4.81 -10.61 -7.37
N GLU A 78 -4.07 -9.49 -7.33
CA GLU A 78 -3.69 -8.67 -8.48
C GLU A 78 -2.34 -9.11 -9.09
N GLY A 79 -1.64 -10.03 -8.43
CA GLY A 79 -0.28 -10.45 -8.79
C GLY A 79 -0.21 -11.27 -10.06
N GLY A 80 0.29 -10.65 -11.12
CA GLY A 80 0.72 -11.36 -12.33
C GLY A 80 1.97 -12.23 -12.13
N PRO A 81 2.60 -12.71 -13.22
CA PRO A 81 3.76 -13.61 -13.19
C PRO A 81 4.92 -13.11 -12.30
N PHE A 82 5.11 -11.79 -12.24
CA PHE A 82 6.16 -11.14 -11.44
C PHE A 82 6.00 -11.34 -9.93
N TYR A 83 4.78 -11.38 -9.40
CA TYR A 83 4.56 -11.64 -7.97
C TYR A 83 4.98 -13.06 -7.59
N LYS A 84 4.64 -14.04 -8.44
CA LYS A 84 5.04 -15.44 -8.28
C LYS A 84 6.56 -15.60 -8.34
N ALA A 85 7.21 -14.95 -9.31
CA ALA A 85 8.66 -14.95 -9.43
C ALA A 85 9.34 -14.37 -8.19
N LYS A 86 8.90 -13.19 -7.71
CA LYS A 86 9.44 -12.56 -6.49
C LYS A 86 9.33 -13.49 -5.28
N ARG A 87 8.19 -14.15 -5.10
CA ARG A 87 7.98 -15.10 -4.00
C ARG A 87 8.88 -16.33 -4.10
N TYR A 88 9.06 -16.86 -5.31
CA TYR A 88 9.95 -17.99 -5.55
C TYR A 88 11.41 -17.63 -5.27
N VAL A 89 11.89 -16.49 -5.78
CA VAL A 89 13.24 -16.00 -5.50
C VAL A 89 13.47 -15.80 -4.01
N ALA A 90 12.49 -15.22 -3.30
CA ALA A 90 12.58 -15.04 -1.85
C ALA A 90 12.72 -16.39 -1.12
N ALA A 91 11.90 -17.40 -1.46
CA ALA A 91 11.99 -18.72 -0.88
C ALA A 91 13.33 -19.40 -1.16
N VAL A 92 13.75 -19.42 -2.43
CA VAL A 92 15.04 -20.00 -2.85
C VAL A 92 16.21 -19.30 -2.15
N SER A 93 16.16 -17.97 -2.00
CA SER A 93 17.23 -17.24 -1.31
C SER A 93 17.36 -17.62 0.16
N GLN A 94 16.24 -17.92 0.83
CA GLN A 94 16.25 -18.40 2.22
C GLN A 94 16.82 -19.82 2.30
N ASP A 95 16.37 -20.72 1.42
CA ASP A 95 16.86 -22.09 1.38
C ASP A 95 18.36 -22.16 1.08
N VAL A 96 18.83 -21.35 0.12
CA VAL A 96 20.26 -21.23 -0.20
C VAL A 96 21.04 -20.69 1.00
N LYS A 97 20.52 -19.69 1.70
CA LYS A 97 21.20 -19.14 2.89
C LYS A 97 21.35 -20.20 3.97
N VAL A 98 20.28 -20.93 4.28
CA VAL A 98 20.29 -22.01 5.27
C VAL A 98 21.22 -23.14 4.84
N PHE A 99 21.20 -23.51 3.56
CA PHE A 99 22.10 -24.52 3.01
C PHE A 99 23.57 -24.10 3.11
N VAL A 100 23.91 -22.86 2.76
CA VAL A 100 25.27 -22.33 2.86
C VAL A 100 25.73 -22.31 4.32
N GLU A 101 24.89 -21.85 5.23
CA GLU A 101 25.22 -21.80 6.66
C GLU A 101 25.46 -23.21 7.23
N HIS A 102 24.60 -24.16 6.89
CA HIS A 102 24.74 -25.55 7.30
C HIS A 102 25.94 -26.24 6.65
N SER A 103 26.15 -26.02 5.35
CA SER A 103 27.25 -26.59 4.58
C SER A 103 28.60 -26.02 4.99
N MET A 104 28.70 -24.71 5.30
CA MET A 104 29.93 -24.10 5.81
C MET A 104 30.31 -24.69 7.16
N HIS A 105 29.33 -24.99 8.01
CA HIS A 105 29.61 -25.54 9.33
C HIS A 105 30.17 -26.98 9.28
N HIS A 106 29.73 -27.81 8.33
CA HIS A 106 30.17 -29.20 8.19
C HIS A 106 31.33 -29.41 7.21
N TYR A 107 31.33 -28.71 6.08
CA TYR A 107 32.28 -28.92 5.00
C TYR A 107 33.28 -27.78 4.82
N GLY A 108 33.19 -26.71 5.60
CA GLY A 108 34.08 -25.55 5.47
C GLY A 108 35.57 -25.90 5.60
N THR A 109 35.92 -26.75 6.56
CA THR A 109 37.31 -27.21 6.75
C THR A 109 37.81 -28.08 5.60
N ALA A 110 37.03 -29.07 5.18
CA ALA A 110 37.35 -29.95 4.06
C ALA A 110 37.50 -29.17 2.74
N PHE A 111 36.60 -28.20 2.51
CA PHE A 111 36.65 -27.32 1.35
C PHE A 111 37.90 -26.43 1.36
N LEU A 112 38.25 -25.83 2.50
CA LEU A 112 39.48 -25.04 2.63
C LEU A 112 40.74 -25.87 2.41
N VAL A 113 40.79 -27.10 2.90
CA VAL A 113 41.93 -28.00 2.68
C VAL A 113 42.05 -28.37 1.20
N LEU A 114 40.95 -28.73 0.54
CA LEU A 114 40.93 -29.03 -0.89
C LEU A 114 41.31 -27.83 -1.74
N LEU A 115 40.80 -26.64 -1.41
CA LEU A 115 41.14 -25.39 -2.10
C LEU A 115 42.64 -25.09 -1.95
N ASN A 116 43.20 -25.24 -0.75
CA ASN A 116 44.64 -25.04 -0.52
C ASN A 116 45.50 -26.08 -1.26
N LEU A 117 45.10 -27.35 -1.28
CA LEU A 117 45.79 -28.39 -2.05
C LEU A 117 45.74 -28.12 -3.56
N PHE A 118 44.59 -27.66 -4.07
CA PHE A 118 44.45 -27.26 -5.46
C PHE A 118 45.34 -26.05 -5.77
N LEU A 119 45.37 -25.03 -4.89
CA LEU A 119 46.23 -23.87 -5.06
C LEU A 119 47.72 -24.30 -5.09
N ALA A 120 48.14 -25.14 -4.15
CA ALA A 120 49.49 -25.68 -4.11
C ALA A 120 49.83 -26.46 -5.39
N TYR A 121 48.92 -27.30 -5.89
CA TYR A 121 49.10 -28.01 -7.16
C TYR A 121 49.25 -27.05 -8.34
N THR A 122 48.40 -26.02 -8.43
CA THR A 122 48.50 -25.01 -9.50
C THR A 122 49.81 -24.23 -9.45
N ILE A 123 50.31 -23.90 -8.24
CA ILE A 123 51.61 -23.25 -8.04
C ILE A 123 52.75 -24.18 -8.47
N CYS A 124 52.75 -25.44 -8.01
CA CYS A 124 53.76 -26.42 -8.41
C CYS A 124 53.81 -26.62 -9.93
N ARG A 125 52.64 -26.64 -10.60
CA ARG A 125 52.54 -26.71 -12.07
C ARG A 125 53.05 -25.43 -12.75
N LEU A 126 52.75 -24.25 -12.21
CA LEU A 126 53.21 -22.97 -12.74
C LEU A 126 54.73 -22.82 -12.65
N PHE A 127 55.34 -23.28 -11.55
CA PHE A 127 56.78 -23.22 -11.34
C PHE A 127 57.54 -24.42 -11.94
N LYS A 128 56.86 -25.36 -12.62
CA LYS A 128 57.45 -26.59 -13.20
C LYS A 128 58.30 -27.38 -12.20
N ILE A 129 57.91 -27.36 -10.93
CA ILE A 129 58.56 -28.13 -9.86
C ILE A 129 58.07 -29.60 -9.90
N LEU A 130 56.95 -29.85 -10.60
CA LEU A 130 56.38 -31.16 -10.89
C LEU A 130 56.18 -31.35 -12.40
#